data_AF-A0A0R2SB51-F1
#
_entry.id   AF-A0A0R2SB51-F1
#
_cell.length_a   1.000
_cell.length_b   1.000
_cell.length_c   1.000
_cell.angle_alpha   90.00
_cell.angle_beta   90.00
_cell.angle_gamma   90.00
#
_symmetry.space_group_name_H-M   'P 1'
#
loop_
_entity.id
_entity.type
_entity.pdbx_description
1 polymer ?
#
loop_
_entity_poly.entity_id
_entity_poly.type
_entity_poly.pdbx_seq_one_letter_code
_entity_poly.pdbx_strand_id
1 'polypeptide(L)'
;MSTLKYYGRTNIGSRPAKRGGSGGLKFEDLRAIPFVGAWAQLKQNVPGYYGLGTALQSLENAGRLDECKALYQNSKFFKALVDNSMQSMSKSNFELTAYMGKHPRFGEFWQQVHAEFELSVEMALKISNQSILLEDNPTSRLSIALRQKLVLPLLVIQQYALTRAQQLEGVVAEDNREESAEAALYALYEKMVMRSLFGNVNASRNSA
;
A
#
# COMPACT_ATOMS: atom_id res chain seq x y z
N MET A 1 2.91 5.74 -11.39
CA MET A 1 1.63 5.02 -11.65
C MET A 1 1.58 3.74 -10.79
N SER A 2 0.39 3.20 -10.46
CA SER A 2 0.22 2.05 -9.54
C SER A 2 0.47 0.68 -10.21
N THR A 3 0.84 -0.32 -9.42
CA THR A 3 0.98 -1.74 -9.83
C THR A 3 -0.34 -2.39 -10.30
N LEU A 4 -1.48 -1.72 -10.13
CA LEU A 4 -2.80 -2.27 -10.46
C LEU A 4 -2.94 -2.78 -11.91
N LYS A 5 -2.34 -2.07 -12.89
CA LYS A 5 -2.28 -2.50 -14.31
C LYS A 5 -1.64 -3.87 -14.45
N TYR A 6 -0.59 -4.14 -13.68
CA TYR A 6 0.17 -5.38 -13.70
C TYR A 6 -0.49 -6.46 -12.85
N TYR A 7 -1.10 -6.10 -11.71
CA TYR A 7 -1.81 -7.04 -10.86
C TYR A 7 -2.90 -7.80 -11.62
N GLY A 8 -3.69 -7.11 -12.45
CA GLY A 8 -4.70 -7.75 -13.30
C GLY A 8 -4.14 -8.67 -14.40
N ARG A 9 -2.88 -8.47 -14.81
CA ARG A 9 -2.16 -9.33 -15.77
C ARG A 9 -1.51 -10.54 -15.09
N THR A 10 -1.38 -10.52 -13.76
CA THR A 10 -0.79 -11.63 -13.01
C THR A 10 -1.85 -12.71 -12.81
N ASN A 11 -1.54 -13.97 -13.15
CA ASN A 11 -2.40 -15.13 -12.88
C ASN A 11 -2.39 -15.53 -11.38
N ILE A 12 -2.37 -14.53 -10.48
CA ILE A 12 -2.33 -14.72 -9.02
C ILE A 12 -3.73 -14.95 -8.45
N GLY A 13 -4.77 -14.39 -9.09
CA GLY A 13 -6.17 -14.63 -8.74
C GLY A 13 -6.85 -15.57 -9.72
N SER A 14 -7.67 -16.50 -9.24
CA SER A 14 -8.51 -17.37 -10.09
C SER A 14 -9.66 -16.63 -10.79
N ARG A 15 -9.87 -15.37 -10.42
CA ARG A 15 -11.00 -14.54 -10.81
C ARG A 15 -10.48 -13.25 -11.46
N PRO A 16 -11.12 -12.76 -12.54
CA PRO A 16 -10.69 -11.53 -13.21
C PRO A 16 -10.71 -10.34 -12.25
N ALA A 17 -9.78 -9.38 -12.41
CA ALA A 17 -9.67 -8.22 -11.53
C ALA A 17 -10.91 -7.30 -11.57
N LYS A 18 -11.73 -7.40 -12.62
CA LYS A 18 -12.92 -6.58 -12.90
C LYS A 18 -14.22 -7.41 -12.90
N ARG A 19 -15.36 -6.77 -12.62
CA ARG A 19 -16.71 -7.25 -12.99
C ARG A 19 -17.14 -6.60 -14.33
N GLY A 20 -17.38 -7.38 -15.39
CA GLY A 20 -18.04 -6.92 -16.63
C GLY A 20 -17.20 -6.11 -17.65
N GLY A 21 -17.75 -5.97 -18.86
CA GLY A 21 -17.13 -5.70 -20.17
C GLY A 21 -16.28 -4.43 -20.42
N SER A 22 -15.85 -4.30 -21.68
CA SER A 22 -14.81 -3.47 -22.36
C SER A 22 -14.66 -1.96 -22.09
N GLY A 23 -15.11 -1.44 -20.95
CA GLY A 23 -14.85 -0.05 -20.52
C GLY A 23 -13.60 0.10 -19.65
N GLY A 24 -13.01 1.30 -19.63
CA GLY A 24 -11.85 1.68 -18.80
C GLY A 24 -12.02 1.41 -17.29
N LEU A 25 -10.92 1.52 -16.54
CA LEU A 25 -10.82 1.09 -15.14
C LEU A 25 -11.64 2.02 -14.22
N LYS A 26 -12.87 1.62 -13.86
CA LYS A 26 -13.71 2.32 -12.88
C LYS A 26 -13.45 1.77 -11.48
N PHE A 27 -13.38 2.66 -10.50
CA PHE A 27 -13.13 2.32 -9.09
C PHE A 27 -14.20 1.36 -8.53
N GLU A 28 -15.47 1.58 -8.89
CA GLU A 28 -16.63 0.79 -8.46
C GLU A 28 -16.62 -0.65 -9.01
N ASP A 29 -15.96 -0.88 -10.14
CA ASP A 29 -15.87 -2.21 -10.78
C ASP A 29 -14.71 -3.06 -10.20
N LEU A 30 -13.88 -2.47 -9.34
CA LEU A 30 -12.69 -3.10 -8.78
C LEU A 30 -13.07 -4.02 -7.63
N ARG A 31 -12.62 -5.27 -7.69
CA ARG A 31 -12.82 -6.21 -6.59
C ARG A 31 -11.92 -5.85 -5.40
N ALA A 32 -12.37 -6.17 -4.19
CA ALA A 32 -11.63 -5.89 -2.94
C ALA A 32 -10.21 -6.46 -2.94
N ILE A 33 -10.00 -7.67 -3.50
CA ILE A 33 -8.67 -8.30 -3.56
C ILE A 33 -7.68 -7.48 -4.41
N PRO A 34 -7.96 -7.15 -5.69
CA PRO A 34 -7.12 -6.24 -6.46
C PRO A 34 -6.90 -4.87 -5.82
N PHE A 35 -7.94 -4.31 -5.18
CA PHE A 35 -7.84 -3.02 -4.51
C PHE A 35 -6.82 -3.04 -3.36
N VAL A 36 -7.01 -3.94 -2.39
CA VAL A 36 -6.10 -4.09 -1.25
C VAL A 36 -4.71 -4.52 -1.73
N GLY A 37 -4.65 -5.43 -2.71
CA GLY A 37 -3.41 -5.92 -3.30
C GLY A 37 -2.57 -4.79 -3.90
N ALA A 38 -3.17 -3.84 -4.62
CA ALA A 38 -2.44 -2.72 -5.20
C ALA A 38 -1.79 -1.82 -4.15
N TRP A 39 -2.52 -1.47 -3.07
CA TRP A 39 -1.95 -0.70 -1.96
C TRP A 39 -0.87 -1.45 -1.18
N ALA A 40 -1.03 -2.77 -1.05
CA ALA A 40 -0.01 -3.63 -0.45
C ALA A 40 1.27 -3.68 -1.28
N GLN A 41 1.15 -3.75 -2.60
CA GLN A 41 2.31 -3.70 -3.50
C GLN A 41 3.01 -2.35 -3.51
N LEU A 42 2.28 -1.25 -3.29
CA LEU A 42 2.86 0.09 -3.09
C LEU A 42 3.44 0.30 -1.70
N LYS A 43 3.26 -0.66 -0.78
CA LYS A 43 3.66 -0.55 0.63
C LYS A 43 3.04 0.65 1.34
N GLN A 44 1.85 1.05 0.94
CA GLN A 44 1.12 2.12 1.63
C GLN A 44 -0.02 1.58 2.49
N ASN A 45 -0.53 0.38 2.20
CA ASN A 45 -1.59 -0.33 2.93
C ASN A 45 -2.80 0.54 3.37
N VAL A 46 -3.14 1.55 2.57
CA VAL A 46 -4.19 2.56 2.88
C VAL A 46 -5.47 1.94 3.46
N PRO A 47 -6.03 0.83 2.91
CA PRO A 47 -7.29 0.29 3.42
C PRO A 47 -7.24 -0.23 4.86
N GLY A 48 -6.05 -0.46 5.43
CA GLY A 48 -5.91 -0.99 6.78
C GLY A 48 -5.92 0.05 7.90
N TYR A 49 -5.81 1.34 7.61
CA TYR A 49 -5.80 2.40 8.63
C TYR A 49 -6.51 3.69 8.24
N TYR A 50 -6.75 3.95 6.95
CA TYR A 50 -7.21 5.27 6.51
C TYR A 50 -8.55 5.65 7.15
N GLY A 51 -8.58 6.78 7.86
CA GLY A 51 -9.71 7.28 8.62
C GLY A 51 -9.61 7.03 10.12
N LEU A 52 -8.74 6.12 10.58
CA LEU A 52 -8.54 5.84 12.01
C LEU A 52 -7.99 7.07 12.75
N GLY A 53 -6.93 7.68 12.21
CA GLY A 53 -6.31 8.86 12.78
C GLY A 53 -7.29 10.01 12.86
N THR A 54 -7.96 10.33 11.76
CA THR A 54 -8.98 11.38 11.71
C THR A 54 -10.12 11.13 12.72
N ALA A 55 -10.64 9.89 12.82
CA ALA A 55 -11.71 9.57 13.76
C ALA A 55 -11.26 9.73 15.23
N LEU A 56 -10.09 9.23 15.60
CA LEU A 56 -9.55 9.35 16.95
C LEU A 56 -9.22 10.81 17.29
N GLN A 57 -8.63 11.57 16.35
CA GLN A 57 -8.31 12.98 16.54
C GLN A 57 -9.58 13.82 16.78
N SER A 58 -10.68 13.48 16.10
CA SER A 58 -11.97 14.15 16.32
C SER A 58 -12.49 13.95 17.75
N LEU A 59 -12.25 12.78 18.34
CA LEU A 59 -12.62 12.48 19.73
C LEU A 59 -11.65 13.13 20.72
N GLU A 60 -10.36 13.23 20.39
CA GLU A 60 -9.38 13.99 21.17
C GLU A 60 -9.77 15.47 21.24
N ASN A 61 -10.10 16.08 20.10
CA ASN A 61 -10.52 17.49 20.03
C ASN A 61 -11.81 17.77 20.81
N ALA A 62 -12.66 16.74 20.97
CA ALA A 62 -13.87 16.82 21.80
C ALA A 62 -13.62 16.53 23.29
N GLY A 63 -12.37 16.29 23.71
CA GLY A 63 -12.01 15.95 25.09
C GLY A 63 -12.37 14.52 25.50
N ARG A 64 -12.60 13.62 24.53
CA ARG A 64 -13.12 12.26 24.74
C ARG A 64 -12.09 11.15 24.49
N LEU A 65 -10.80 11.50 24.41
CA LEU A 65 -9.74 10.52 24.14
C LEU A 65 -9.67 9.41 25.20
N ASP A 66 -9.98 9.73 26.46
CA ASP A 66 -9.95 8.75 27.54
C ASP A 66 -11.04 7.68 27.40
N GLU A 67 -12.16 7.98 26.72
CA GLU A 67 -13.14 6.96 26.33
C GLU A 67 -12.54 5.95 25.34
N CYS A 68 -11.74 6.43 24.37
CA CYS A 68 -11.05 5.56 23.41
C CYS A 68 -10.00 4.69 24.09
N LYS A 69 -9.23 5.25 25.03
CA LYS A 69 -8.26 4.49 25.84
C LYS A 69 -8.96 3.41 26.65
N ALA A 70 -10.05 3.76 27.33
CA ALA A 70 -10.85 2.80 28.08
C ALA A 70 -11.42 1.69 27.17
N LEU A 71 -11.86 2.04 25.97
CA LEU A 71 -12.35 1.07 25.00
C LEU A 71 -11.22 0.14 24.51
N TYR A 72 -10.02 0.67 24.27
CA TYR A 72 -8.85 -0.14 23.88
C TYR A 72 -8.44 -1.12 24.98
N GLN A 73 -8.53 -0.73 26.24
CA GLN A 73 -8.19 -1.59 27.37
C GLN A 73 -9.26 -2.66 27.66
N ASN A 74 -10.54 -2.29 27.54
CA ASN A 74 -11.64 -3.12 28.06
C ASN A 74 -12.41 -3.87 26.97
N SER A 75 -12.31 -3.48 25.70
CA SER A 75 -13.00 -4.14 24.58
C SER A 75 -12.02 -4.89 23.69
N LYS A 76 -12.08 -6.23 23.72
CA LYS A 76 -11.30 -7.10 22.83
C LYS A 76 -11.57 -6.82 21.35
N PHE A 77 -12.80 -6.45 21.01
CA PHE A 77 -13.18 -6.12 19.65
C PHE A 77 -12.47 -4.84 19.18
N PHE A 78 -12.55 -3.76 19.97
CA PHE A 78 -11.92 -2.50 19.60
C PHE A 78 -10.40 -2.60 19.62
N LYS A 79 -9.83 -3.30 20.60
CA LYS A 79 -8.41 -3.63 20.61
C LYS A 79 -7.99 -4.34 19.33
N ALA A 80 -8.71 -5.38 18.90
CA ALA A 80 -8.40 -6.10 17.67
C ALA A 80 -8.48 -5.21 16.42
N LEU A 81 -9.45 -4.30 16.34
CA LEU A 81 -9.55 -3.34 15.23
C LEU A 81 -8.31 -2.44 15.16
N VAL A 82 -7.93 -1.82 16.28
CA VAL A 82 -6.77 -0.92 16.36
C VAL A 82 -5.47 -1.70 16.10
N ASP A 83 -5.32 -2.89 16.69
CA ASP A 83 -4.14 -3.74 16.51
C ASP A 83 -3.98 -4.18 15.05
N ASN A 84 -5.07 -4.46 14.33
CA ASN A 84 -5.03 -4.74 12.89
C ASN A 84 -4.54 -3.53 12.09
N SER A 85 -5.01 -2.32 12.44
CA SER A 85 -4.49 -1.09 11.83
C SER A 85 -3.02 -0.85 12.14
N MET A 86 -2.57 -1.07 13.39
CA MET A 86 -1.15 -1.01 13.75
C MET A 86 -0.32 -2.02 12.94
N GLN A 87 -0.84 -3.22 12.73
CA GLN A 87 -0.18 -4.25 11.93
C GLN A 87 -0.08 -3.85 10.46
N SER A 88 -1.11 -3.22 9.91
CA SER A 88 -1.12 -2.69 8.55
C SER A 88 -0.12 -1.55 8.38
N MET A 89 -0.09 -0.60 9.33
CA MET A 89 0.86 0.52 9.36
C MET A 89 2.30 0.03 9.50
N SER A 90 2.55 -0.98 10.33
CA SER A 90 3.87 -1.61 10.52
C SER A 90 4.44 -2.29 9.26
N LYS A 91 3.58 -2.59 8.29
CA LYS A 91 3.96 -3.18 6.99
C LYS A 91 4.08 -2.13 5.89
N SER A 92 3.86 -0.85 6.20
CA SER A 92 3.92 0.26 5.25
C SER A 92 5.34 0.85 5.16
N ASN A 93 5.68 1.39 4.01
CA ASN A 93 6.92 2.09 3.70
C ASN A 93 6.60 3.16 2.64
N PHE A 94 6.36 4.39 3.11
CA PHE A 94 6.06 5.53 2.25
C PHE A 94 7.28 6.08 1.51
N GLU A 95 8.50 5.84 2.01
CA GLU A 95 9.76 6.30 1.39
C GLU A 95 9.89 5.82 -0.06
N LEU A 96 9.47 4.57 -0.34
CA LEU A 96 9.44 3.99 -1.69
C LEU A 96 8.64 4.82 -2.70
N THR A 97 7.69 5.60 -2.21
CA THR A 97 6.76 6.41 -3.02
C THR A 97 6.89 7.91 -2.77
N ALA A 98 7.83 8.36 -1.93
CA ALA A 98 7.96 9.76 -1.52
C ALA A 98 8.13 10.74 -2.70
N TYR A 99 8.76 10.28 -3.79
CA TYR A 99 8.89 11.05 -5.03
C TYR A 99 7.54 11.46 -5.64
N MET A 100 6.46 10.72 -5.38
CA MET A 100 5.09 11.06 -5.82
C MET A 100 4.55 12.31 -5.12
N GLY A 101 5.03 12.65 -3.93
CA GLY A 101 4.60 13.86 -3.20
C GLY A 101 4.88 15.16 -3.94
N LYS A 102 5.78 15.15 -4.93
CA LYS A 102 6.09 16.30 -5.81
C LYS A 102 5.44 16.19 -7.20
N HIS A 103 4.64 15.16 -7.45
CA HIS A 103 4.03 14.94 -8.75
C HIS A 103 2.94 16.00 -9.01
N PRO A 104 2.92 16.69 -10.16
CA PRO A 104 2.01 17.82 -10.40
C PRO A 104 0.53 17.44 -10.31
N ARG A 105 0.19 16.19 -10.67
CA ARG A 105 -1.19 15.68 -10.63
C ARG A 105 -1.56 14.90 -9.36
N PHE A 106 -0.59 14.25 -8.72
CA PHE A 106 -0.86 13.24 -7.69
C PHE A 106 -0.19 13.57 -6.34
N GLY A 107 0.61 14.64 -6.28
CA GLY A 107 1.35 15.03 -5.09
C GLY A 107 0.44 15.39 -3.93
N GLU A 108 -0.59 16.19 -4.17
CA GLU A 108 -1.56 16.57 -3.14
C GLU A 108 -2.25 15.34 -2.54
N PHE A 109 -2.76 14.45 -3.39
CA PHE A 109 -3.41 13.20 -2.94
C PHE A 109 -2.45 12.30 -2.15
N TRP A 110 -1.19 12.16 -2.61
CA TRP A 110 -0.18 11.40 -1.88
C TRP A 110 0.10 12.01 -0.51
N GLN A 111 0.20 13.34 -0.41
CA GLN A 111 0.42 14.06 0.84
C GLN A 111 -0.75 13.89 1.81
N GLN A 112 -2.00 13.94 1.32
CA GLN A 112 -3.19 13.67 2.13
C GLN A 112 -3.17 12.25 2.71
N VAL A 113 -2.80 11.25 1.90
CA VAL A 113 -2.67 9.86 2.35
C VAL A 113 -1.54 9.69 3.38
N HIS A 114 -0.40 10.34 3.15
CA HIS A 114 0.72 10.32 4.08
C HIS A 114 0.37 10.98 5.43
N ALA A 115 -0.30 12.14 5.40
CA ALA A 115 -0.72 12.83 6.62
C ALA A 115 -1.70 11.99 7.44
N GLU A 116 -2.66 11.32 6.81
CA GLU A 116 -3.57 10.40 7.52
C GLU A 116 -2.83 9.19 8.09
N PHE A 117 -1.79 8.69 7.42
CA PHE A 117 -0.93 7.62 7.95
C PHE A 117 -0.21 8.08 9.22
N GLU A 118 0.48 9.23 9.18
CA GLU A 118 1.20 9.77 10.33
C GLU A 118 0.25 10.03 11.51
N LEU A 119 -0.91 10.62 11.24
CA LEU A 119 -1.95 10.85 12.24
C LEU A 119 -2.49 9.54 12.83
N SER A 120 -2.70 8.53 11.99
CA SER A 120 -3.17 7.22 12.45
C SER A 120 -2.14 6.53 13.35
N VAL A 121 -0.85 6.65 13.04
CA VAL A 121 0.23 6.15 13.91
C VAL A 121 0.21 6.88 15.25
N GLU A 122 0.20 8.21 15.24
CA GLU A 122 0.19 9.04 16.45
C GLU A 122 -1.00 8.66 17.35
N MET A 123 -2.21 8.68 16.80
CA MET A 123 -3.42 8.43 17.57
C MET A 123 -3.50 7.00 18.08
N ALA A 124 -3.07 6.00 17.29
CA ALA A 124 -3.03 4.61 17.74
C ALA A 124 -2.07 4.42 18.93
N LEU A 125 -0.89 5.07 18.91
CA LEU A 125 0.06 5.05 20.01
C LEU A 125 -0.50 5.73 21.26
N LYS A 126 -1.16 6.89 21.10
CA LYS A 126 -1.81 7.61 22.21
C LYS A 126 -2.89 6.77 22.90
N ILE A 127 -3.79 6.12 22.15
CA ILE A 127 -4.88 5.34 22.76
C ILE A 127 -4.43 4.02 23.37
N SER A 128 -3.35 3.44 22.83
CA SER A 128 -2.80 2.17 23.32
C SER A 128 -1.79 2.34 24.44
N ASN A 129 -1.33 3.57 24.68
CA ASN A 129 -0.23 3.89 25.59
C ASN A 129 1.06 3.12 25.24
N GLN A 130 1.33 2.98 23.93
CA GLN A 130 2.55 2.37 23.39
C GLN A 130 3.46 3.45 22.83
N SER A 131 4.78 3.22 22.88
CA SER A 131 5.79 4.12 22.31
C SER A 131 6.08 3.80 20.84
N ILE A 132 5.82 2.56 20.42
CA ILE A 132 6.04 2.08 19.06
C ILE A 132 4.93 1.09 18.67
N LEU A 133 4.64 0.97 17.38
CA LEU A 133 3.58 0.08 16.90
C LEU A 133 3.86 -1.38 17.32
N LEU A 134 2.82 -2.07 17.79
CA LEU A 134 2.88 -3.47 18.23
C LEU A 134 3.89 -3.70 19.36
N GLU A 135 4.00 -2.77 20.31
CA GLU A 135 4.85 -2.89 21.49
C GLU A 135 4.51 -4.11 22.36
N ASP A 136 3.22 -4.38 22.52
CA ASP A 136 2.69 -5.53 23.24
C ASP A 136 2.81 -6.86 22.48
N ASN A 137 3.25 -6.83 21.21
CA ASN A 137 3.43 -8.02 20.37
C ASN A 137 4.81 -8.04 19.67
N PRO A 138 5.90 -8.17 20.46
CA PRO A 138 7.28 -8.09 19.94
C PRO A 138 7.60 -9.18 18.92
N THR A 139 7.03 -10.38 19.07
CA THR A 139 7.21 -11.49 18.12
C THR A 139 6.66 -11.13 16.74
N SER A 140 5.44 -10.60 16.67
CA SER A 140 4.85 -10.18 15.40
C SER A 140 5.62 -9.02 14.79
N ARG A 141 6.02 -8.04 15.61
CA ARG A 141 6.84 -6.89 15.16
C ARG A 141 8.17 -7.33 14.56
N LEU A 142 8.94 -8.17 15.24
CA LEU A 142 10.20 -8.71 14.73
C LEU A 142 9.98 -9.50 13.44
N SER A 143 8.95 -10.33 13.41
CA SER A 143 8.58 -11.12 12.23
C SER A 143 8.24 -10.24 11.02
N ILE A 144 7.51 -9.15 11.23
CA ILE A 144 7.22 -8.15 10.19
C ILE A 144 8.51 -7.49 9.73
N ALA A 145 9.33 -6.97 10.66
CA ALA A 145 10.57 -6.28 10.35
C ALA A 145 11.55 -7.12 9.52
N LEU A 146 11.73 -8.40 9.87
CA LEU A 146 12.55 -9.33 9.10
C LEU A 146 12.02 -9.52 7.67
N ARG A 147 10.71 -9.71 7.50
CA ARG A 147 10.11 -9.83 6.16
C ARG A 147 10.23 -8.53 5.37
N GLN A 148 10.02 -7.37 5.99
CA GLN A 148 10.19 -6.08 5.30
C GLN A 148 11.62 -5.93 4.76
N LYS A 149 12.63 -6.29 5.55
CA LYS A 149 14.04 -6.28 5.11
C LYS A 149 14.30 -7.25 3.94
N LEU A 150 13.76 -8.46 4.01
CA LEU A 150 13.92 -9.46 2.94
C LEU A 150 13.28 -9.05 1.62
N VAL A 151 12.14 -8.35 1.68
CA VAL A 151 11.34 -7.98 0.50
C VAL A 151 11.77 -6.63 -0.08
N LEU A 152 12.43 -5.77 0.72
CA LEU A 152 12.85 -4.43 0.30
C LEU A 152 13.63 -4.40 -1.03
N PRO A 153 14.61 -5.28 -1.30
CA PRO A 153 15.30 -5.28 -2.60
C PRO A 153 14.35 -5.52 -3.78
N LEU A 154 13.38 -6.42 -3.63
CA LEU A 154 12.37 -6.69 -4.67
C LEU A 154 11.45 -5.49 -4.89
N LEU A 155 11.09 -4.77 -3.83
CA LEU A 155 10.27 -3.56 -3.91
C LEU A 155 11.01 -2.43 -4.61
N VAL A 156 12.29 -2.23 -4.32
CA VAL A 156 13.12 -1.21 -4.98
C VAL A 156 13.27 -1.54 -6.47
N ILE A 157 13.54 -2.81 -6.82
CA ILE A 157 13.61 -3.26 -8.22
C ILE A 157 12.27 -3.05 -8.93
N GLN A 158 11.16 -3.42 -8.29
CA GLN A 158 9.81 -3.22 -8.83
C GLN A 158 9.56 -1.74 -9.10
N GLN A 159 9.87 -0.87 -8.13
CA GLN A 159 9.63 0.56 -8.21
C GLN A 159 10.48 1.22 -9.31
N TYR A 160 11.74 0.81 -9.44
CA TYR A 160 12.62 1.23 -10.51
C TYR A 160 12.07 0.82 -11.88
N ALA A 161 11.71 -0.46 -12.04
CA ALA A 161 11.16 -0.98 -13.28
C ALA A 161 9.82 -0.30 -13.67
N LEU A 162 8.93 -0.04 -12.70
CA LEU A 162 7.69 0.70 -12.92
C LEU A 162 7.97 2.12 -13.44
N THR A 163 8.93 2.80 -12.82
CA THR A 163 9.29 4.18 -13.20
C THR A 163 9.87 4.22 -14.62
N ARG A 164 10.75 3.27 -14.97
CA ARG A 164 11.33 3.16 -16.31
C ARG A 164 10.30 2.76 -17.37
N ALA A 165 9.44 1.78 -17.08
CA ALA A 165 8.36 1.39 -17.96
C ALA A 165 7.44 2.58 -18.26
N GLN A 166 7.10 3.39 -17.25
CA GLN A 166 6.26 4.58 -17.43
C GLN A 166 6.92 5.63 -18.34
N GLN A 167 8.23 5.85 -18.21
CA GLN A 167 8.97 6.79 -19.06
C GLN A 167 8.99 6.34 -20.53
N LEU A 168 9.07 5.03 -20.76
CA LEU A 168 9.13 4.44 -22.10
C LEU A 168 7.75 4.25 -22.73
N GLU A 169 6.67 4.12 -21.94
CA GLU A 169 5.30 3.89 -22.45
C GLU A 169 4.88 4.97 -23.48
N GLY A 170 5.19 6.24 -23.21
CA GLY A 170 4.91 7.33 -24.15
C GLY A 170 5.73 7.28 -25.43
N VAL A 171 7.02 6.92 -25.32
CA VAL A 171 7.95 6.82 -26.46
C VAL A 171 7.57 5.66 -27.38
N VAL A 172 7.27 4.49 -26.80
CA VAL A 172 6.89 3.28 -27.56
C VAL A 172 5.53 3.46 -28.24
N ALA A 173 4.60 4.20 -27.63
CA ALA A 173 3.30 4.49 -28.23
C ALA A 173 3.41 5.40 -29.47
N GLU A 174 4.44 6.23 -29.57
CA GLU A 174 4.69 7.13 -30.70
C GLU A 174 5.51 6.47 -31.83
N ASP A 175 6.43 5.57 -31.49
CA ASP A 175 7.42 5.01 -32.44
C ASP A 175 6.84 3.92 -33.38
N ASN A 176 5.66 3.34 -33.11
CA ASN A 176 4.93 2.35 -33.94
C ASN A 176 5.72 1.13 -34.48
N ARG A 177 7.01 1.01 -34.13
CA ARG A 177 7.92 -0.07 -34.54
C ARG A 177 8.07 -1.03 -33.37
N GLU A 178 7.45 -2.20 -33.48
CA GLU A 178 7.46 -3.24 -32.43
C GLU A 178 8.87 -3.79 -32.12
N GLU A 179 9.86 -3.56 -32.99
CA GLU A 179 11.24 -4.05 -32.88
C GLU A 179 12.27 -2.97 -32.46
N SER A 180 11.84 -1.80 -31.96
CA SER A 180 12.80 -0.80 -31.46
C SER A 180 13.50 -1.25 -30.17
N ALA A 181 14.69 -0.70 -29.91
CA ALA A 181 15.43 -0.99 -28.67
C ALA A 181 14.64 -0.56 -27.42
N GLU A 182 13.88 0.52 -27.55
CA GLU A 182 12.97 1.08 -26.56
C GLU A 182 11.80 0.13 -26.27
N ALA A 183 11.21 -0.49 -27.30
CA ALA A 183 10.16 -1.50 -27.14
C ALA A 183 10.68 -2.75 -26.41
N ALA A 184 11.90 -3.20 -26.74
CA ALA A 184 12.55 -4.32 -26.04
C ALA A 184 12.83 -4.00 -24.56
N LEU A 185 13.30 -2.79 -24.26
CA LEU A 185 13.51 -2.32 -22.88
C LEU A 185 12.20 -2.19 -22.11
N TYR A 186 11.15 -1.64 -22.73
CA TYR A 186 9.82 -1.55 -22.12
C TYR A 186 9.30 -2.95 -21.72
N ALA A 187 9.37 -3.93 -22.63
CA ALA A 187 8.97 -5.30 -22.36
C ALA A 187 9.80 -5.95 -21.24
N LEU A 188 11.11 -5.67 -21.18
CA LEU A 188 11.98 -6.14 -20.11
C LEU A 188 11.56 -5.57 -18.75
N TYR A 189 11.29 -4.27 -18.67
CA TYR A 189 10.83 -3.64 -17.41
C TYR A 189 9.45 -4.16 -17.00
N GLU A 190 8.50 -4.35 -17.92
CA GLU A 190 7.23 -4.99 -17.60
C GLU A 190 7.44 -6.39 -16.99
N LYS A 191 8.35 -7.18 -17.57
CA LYS A 191 8.69 -8.52 -17.04
C LYS A 191 9.31 -8.45 -15.64
N MET A 192 10.17 -7.46 -15.37
CA MET A 192 10.74 -7.23 -14.03
C MET A 192 9.66 -6.86 -13.01
N VAL A 193 8.71 -5.99 -13.37
CA VAL A 193 7.56 -5.64 -12.51
C VAL A 193 6.73 -6.90 -12.20
N MET A 194 6.41 -7.70 -13.22
CA MET A 194 5.63 -8.92 -13.02
C MET A 194 6.33 -9.93 -12.10
N ARG A 195 7.64 -10.16 -12.30
CA ARG A 195 8.42 -11.12 -11.49
C ARG A 195 8.58 -10.67 -10.04
N SER A 196 8.85 -9.39 -9.82
CA SER A 196 8.96 -8.83 -8.46
C SER A 196 7.61 -8.88 -7.74
N LEU A 197 6.51 -8.63 -8.43
CA LEU A 197 5.15 -8.69 -7.86
C LEU A 197 4.82 -10.09 -7.30
N PHE A 198 5.18 -11.18 -8.00
CA PHE A 198 5.03 -12.54 -7.47
C PHE A 198 5.80 -12.76 -6.14
N GLY A 199 7.05 -12.32 -6.08
CA GLY A 199 7.86 -12.39 -4.86
C GLY A 199 7.26 -11.58 -3.71
N ASN A 200 6.81 -10.37 -4.02
CA ASN A 200 6.22 -9.44 -3.05
C ASN A 200 4.89 -9.97 -2.50
N VAL A 201 4.01 -10.53 -3.34
CA VAL A 201 2.74 -11.13 -2.91
C VAL A 201 3.00 -12.31 -1.96
N ASN A 202 3.90 -13.23 -2.33
CA ASN A 202 4.20 -14.40 -1.50
C ASN A 202 4.79 -14.02 -0.13
N ALA A 203 5.63 -12.99 -0.10
CA ALA A 203 6.30 -12.58 1.12
C ALA A 203 5.44 -11.66 2.02
N SER A 204 4.49 -10.91 1.46
CA SER A 204 3.66 -9.95 2.20
C SER A 204 2.54 -10.61 3.03
N ARG A 205 2.15 -11.85 2.73
CA ARG A 205 1.06 -12.58 3.42
C ARG A 205 -0.19 -11.69 3.60
N ASN A 206 -0.80 -11.68 4.79
CA ASN A 206 -1.94 -10.80 5.03
C ASN A 206 -1.51 -9.33 5.15
N SER A 207 -2.15 -8.44 4.41
CA SER A 207 -1.83 -7.01 4.33
C SER A 207 -2.91 -6.11 4.95
N ALA A 208 -4.11 -6.66 5.19
CA ALA A 208 -5.27 -5.98 5.74
C ALA A 208 -6.10 -6.91 6.63
#